data_AF-A0A847I7I9-F1
#
_entry.id   AF-A0A847I7I9-F1
#
_cell.length_a   1.000
_cell.length_b   1.000
_cell.length_c   1.000
_cell.angle_alpha   90.00
_cell.angle_beta   90.00
_cell.angle_gamma   90.00
#
_symmetry.space_group_name_H-M   'P 1'
#
loop_
_entity.id
_entity.type
_entity.pdbx_description
1 polymer ?
#
loop_
_entity_poly.entity_id
_entity_poly.type
_entity_poly.pdbx_seq_one_letter_code
_entity_poly.pdbx_strand_id
1 'polypeptide(L)'
;MSYTLAFWSGADSAECADVYIRLNSGEHVDGVASVDPAAVLRSLDALEGWSRHENMVYPPGGTADARPAFDTFIDTQFVVFTGYHVQAHDINVVIDVMREHGCRLYDPQTLERFA
;
A
#
# COMPACT_ATOMS: atom_id res chain seq x y z
N MET A 1 -11.02 0.17 14.17
CA MET A 1 -9.64 0.69 14.16
C MET A 1 -9.06 0.39 12.79
N SER A 2 -8.39 1.37 12.17
CA SER A 2 -7.72 1.20 10.88
C SER A 2 -6.22 1.02 11.06
N TYR A 3 -5.56 0.43 10.07
CA TYR A 3 -4.09 0.27 10.03
C TYR A 3 -3.57 0.73 8.68
N THR A 4 -2.58 1.62 8.65
CA THR A 4 -2.05 2.19 7.41
C THR A 4 -0.73 1.53 7.07
N LEU A 5 -0.57 1.17 5.79
CA LEU A 5 0.64 0.60 5.21
C LEU A 5 1.02 1.49 4.03
N ALA A 6 2.20 2.10 4.06
CA ALA A 6 2.67 3.00 3.02
C ALA A 6 3.84 2.37 2.27
N PHE A 7 3.88 2.51 0.95
CA PHE A 7 4.83 1.82 0.10
C PHE A 7 5.44 2.78 -0.92
N TRP A 8 6.77 2.74 -1.00
CA TRP A 8 7.54 3.37 -2.07
C TRP A 8 8.92 2.70 -2.18
N SER A 9 9.62 2.96 -3.28
CA SER A 9 10.98 2.48 -3.52
C SER A 9 11.96 3.64 -3.65
N GLY A 10 13.22 3.42 -3.28
CA GLY A 10 14.26 4.44 -3.29
C GLY A 10 14.17 5.47 -2.15
N ALA A 11 14.86 6.59 -2.36
CA ALA A 11 15.17 7.61 -1.38
C ALA A 11 15.84 7.05 -0.11
N ASP A 12 16.75 6.08 -0.26
CA ASP A 12 17.35 5.34 0.86
C ASP A 12 18.26 6.20 1.76
N SER A 13 18.74 7.34 1.26
CA SER A 13 19.54 8.29 2.03
C SER A 13 18.71 9.36 2.76
N ALA A 14 17.39 9.36 2.58
CA ALA A 14 16.50 10.36 3.17
C ALA A 14 15.81 9.83 4.43
N GLU A 15 15.43 10.74 5.32
CA GLU A 15 14.62 10.42 6.50
C GLU A 15 13.23 9.92 6.07
N CYS A 16 12.88 8.71 6.48
CA CYS A 16 11.68 8.03 5.98
C CYS A 16 10.38 8.77 6.35
N ALA A 17 10.33 9.38 7.54
CA ALA A 17 9.18 10.18 7.97
C ALA A 17 8.96 11.41 7.08
N ASP A 18 10.03 12.10 6.68
CA ASP A 18 9.95 13.28 5.81
C ASP A 18 9.50 12.88 4.40
N VAL A 19 10.03 11.77 3.87
CA VAL A 19 9.59 11.24 2.57
C VAL A 19 8.10 10.89 2.60
N TYR A 20 7.64 10.20 3.65
CA TYR A 20 6.23 9.89 3.84
C TYR A 20 5.35 11.14 3.88
N ILE A 21 5.72 12.18 4.64
CA ILE A 21 4.94 13.42 4.74
C ILE A 21 4.81 14.11 3.38
N ARG A 22 5.90 14.17 2.61
CA ARG A 22 5.90 14.81 1.29
C ARG A 22 5.05 14.04 0.28
N LEU A 23 5.24 12.73 0.18
CA LEU A 23 4.44 11.88 -0.71
C LEU A 23 2.95 11.91 -0.33
N ASN A 24 2.63 11.87 0.96
CA ASN A 24 1.26 11.95 1.45
C ASN A 24 0.61 13.33 1.24
N SER A 25 1.43 14.38 1.06
CA SER A 25 0.98 15.72 0.65
C SER A 25 0.80 15.86 -0.86
N GLY A 26 1.10 14.82 -1.64
CA GLY A 26 1.07 14.83 -3.11
C GLY A 26 2.27 15.51 -3.76
N GLU A 27 3.36 15.71 -3.00
CA GLU A 27 4.60 16.23 -3.56
C GLU A 27 5.40 15.15 -4.29
N HIS A 28 6.07 15.56 -5.37
CA HIS A 28 7.12 14.74 -5.98
C HIS A 28 8.36 14.71 -5.08
N VAL A 29 8.94 13.52 -4.90
CA VAL A 29 10.16 13.34 -4.11
C VAL A 29 11.28 12.77 -4.98
N ASP A 30 12.36 13.54 -5.12
CA ASP A 30 13.56 13.11 -5.86
C ASP A 30 14.17 11.85 -5.23
N GLY A 31 14.56 10.90 -6.08
CA GLY A 31 15.14 9.63 -5.65
C GLY A 31 14.11 8.56 -5.26
N VAL A 32 12.81 8.90 -5.20
CA VAL A 32 11.74 7.89 -5.13
C VAL A 32 11.47 7.36 -6.54
N ALA A 33 11.59 6.04 -6.72
CA ALA A 33 11.39 5.41 -8.01
C ALA A 33 9.91 5.42 -8.41
N SER A 34 9.67 5.41 -9.73
CA SER A 34 8.30 5.36 -10.24
C SER A 34 7.70 3.96 -10.08
N VAL A 35 6.43 3.92 -9.70
CA VAL A 35 5.55 2.75 -9.67
C VAL A 35 4.57 2.86 -10.84
N ASP A 36 4.27 1.75 -11.51
CA ASP A 36 3.19 1.68 -12.50
C ASP A 36 1.86 1.35 -11.79
N PRO A 37 0.92 2.30 -11.64
CA PRO A 37 -0.35 2.05 -10.96
C PRO A 37 -1.15 0.95 -11.63
N ALA A 38 -1.07 0.83 -12.96
CA ALA A 38 -1.80 -0.18 -13.70
C ALA A 38 -1.23 -1.59 -13.45
N ALA A 39 0.07 -1.73 -13.22
CA ALA A 39 0.69 -3.00 -12.85
C ALA A 39 0.29 -3.45 -11.44
N VAL A 40 0.27 -2.52 -10.48
CA VAL A 40 -0.21 -2.78 -9.11
C VAL A 40 -1.66 -3.24 -9.15
N LEU A 41 -2.53 -2.51 -9.84
CA LEU A 41 -3.94 -2.88 -9.98
C LEU A 41 -4.14 -4.26 -10.60
N ARG A 42 -3.40 -4.60 -11.67
CA ARG A 42 -3.44 -5.95 -12.27
C ARG A 42 -3.02 -7.05 -11.30
N SER A 43 -2.04 -6.77 -10.45
CA SER A 43 -1.56 -7.75 -9.46
C SER A 43 -2.59 -7.98 -8.36
N LEU A 44 -3.25 -6.92 -7.90
CA LEU A 44 -4.36 -7.01 -6.95
C LEU A 44 -5.56 -7.75 -7.55
N ASP A 45 -5.91 -7.47 -8.81
CA ASP A 45 -7.01 -8.13 -9.52
C ASP A 45 -6.73 -9.63 -9.79
N ALA A 46 -5.47 -10.07 -9.70
CA ALA A 46 -5.06 -11.46 -9.87
C ALA A 46 -5.08 -12.27 -8.55
N LEU A 47 -5.29 -11.63 -7.40
CA LEU A 47 -5.32 -12.32 -6.10
C LEU A 47 -6.56 -13.22 -5.99
N GLU A 48 -6.36 -14.50 -5.72
CA GLU A 48 -7.44 -15.48 -5.63
C GLU A 48 -8.39 -15.19 -4.46
N GLY A 49 -9.68 -15.06 -4.75
CA GLY A 49 -10.72 -14.82 -3.73
C GLY A 49 -10.79 -13.39 -3.21
N TRP A 50 -9.91 -12.51 -3.67
CA TRP A 50 -9.98 -11.08 -3.42
C TRP A 50 -10.89 -10.41 -4.46
N SER A 51 -11.47 -9.29 -4.09
CA SER A 51 -12.25 -8.46 -5.02
C SER A 51 -11.92 -7.00 -4.85
N ARG A 52 -12.19 -6.19 -5.89
CA ARG A 52 -11.91 -4.76 -5.88
C ARG A 52 -13.11 -3.99 -6.43
N HIS A 53 -13.41 -2.86 -5.80
CA HIS A 53 -14.42 -1.92 -6.26
C HIS A 53 -13.91 -0.50 -6.02
N GLU A 54 -13.75 0.29 -7.09
CA GLU A 54 -13.14 1.62 -7.02
C GLU A 54 -11.75 1.57 -6.34
N ASN A 55 -11.57 2.33 -5.25
CA ASN A 55 -10.39 2.37 -4.40
C ASN A 55 -10.39 1.28 -3.32
N MET A 56 -11.47 0.51 -3.17
CA MET A 56 -11.59 -0.50 -2.12
C MET A 56 -11.14 -1.87 -2.62
N VAL A 57 -10.29 -2.54 -1.84
CA VAL A 57 -9.85 -3.93 -2.05
C VAL A 57 -10.34 -4.78 -0.88
N TYR A 58 -11.00 -5.89 -1.18
CA TYR A 58 -11.63 -6.77 -0.20
C TYR A 58 -10.92 -8.12 -0.18
N PRO A 59 -10.32 -8.50 0.95
CA PRO A 59 -9.85 -9.87 1.16
C PRO A 59 -11.02 -10.86 1.21
N PRO A 60 -10.75 -12.18 1.16
CA PRO A 60 -11.77 -13.21 1.28
C PRO A 60 -12.67 -12.99 2.51
N GLY A 61 -13.98 -12.98 2.29
CA GLY A 61 -14.99 -12.69 3.31
C GLY A 61 -15.37 -11.21 3.46
N GLY A 62 -14.64 -10.31 2.81
CA GLY A 62 -14.98 -8.89 2.69
C GLY A 62 -15.85 -8.58 1.46
N THR A 63 -16.70 -7.57 1.57
CA THR A 63 -17.56 -7.05 0.48
C THR A 63 -17.78 -5.54 0.63
N ALA A 64 -18.46 -4.91 -0.33
CA ALA A 64 -18.83 -3.49 -0.24
C ALA A 64 -19.57 -3.13 1.08
N ASP A 65 -20.37 -4.06 1.59
CA ASP A 65 -21.17 -3.86 2.81
C ASP A 65 -20.54 -4.50 4.07
N ALA A 66 -19.46 -5.28 3.91
CA ALA A 66 -18.88 -6.07 5.00
C ALA A 66 -17.35 -6.04 4.99
N ARG A 67 -16.75 -5.93 6.18
CA ARG A 67 -15.30 -6.03 6.36
C ARG A 67 -14.85 -7.50 6.35
N PRO A 68 -13.56 -7.83 6.09
CA PRO A 68 -12.40 -6.95 5.96
C PRO A 68 -12.35 -6.14 4.66
N ALA A 69 -11.65 -5.00 4.68
CA ALA A 69 -11.32 -4.27 3.44
C ALA A 69 -10.10 -3.35 3.62
N PHE A 70 -9.45 -3.03 2.52
CA PHE A 70 -8.47 -1.96 2.38
C PHE A 70 -9.04 -0.83 1.53
N ASP A 71 -8.88 0.41 1.99
CA ASP A 71 -8.97 1.59 1.14
C ASP A 71 -7.58 1.87 0.57
N THR A 72 -7.48 2.05 -0.75
CA THR A 72 -6.22 2.16 -1.46
C THR A 72 -6.07 3.53 -2.12
N PHE A 73 -4.86 4.08 -1.97
CA PHE A 73 -4.39 5.19 -2.78
C PHE A 73 -3.19 4.68 -3.58
N ILE A 74 -3.26 4.76 -4.90
CA ILE A 74 -2.21 4.24 -5.80
C ILE A 74 -1.83 5.35 -6.76
N ASP A 75 -0.58 5.81 -6.65
CA ASP A 75 0.01 6.82 -7.53
C ASP A 75 1.39 6.35 -8.04
N THR A 76 2.01 7.16 -8.89
CA THR A 76 3.27 6.90 -9.59
C THR A 76 4.51 6.91 -8.71
N GLN A 77 4.45 7.35 -7.45
CA GLN A 77 5.56 7.26 -6.48
C GLN A 77 5.15 6.71 -5.12
N PHE A 78 3.85 6.56 -4.87
CA PHE A 78 3.34 6.30 -3.53
C PHE A 78 2.09 5.43 -3.59
N VAL A 79 2.11 4.36 -2.81
CA VAL A 79 0.97 3.45 -2.67
C VAL A 79 0.64 3.30 -1.19
N VAL A 80 -0.62 3.46 -0.83
CA VAL A 80 -1.09 3.35 0.56
C VAL A 80 -2.26 2.40 0.63
N PHE A 81 -2.23 1.52 1.63
CA PHE A 81 -3.36 0.68 2.00
C PHE A 81 -3.79 1.03 3.43
N THR A 82 -5.04 1.44 3.59
CA THR A 82 -5.66 1.64 4.89
C THR A 82 -6.61 0.48 5.17
N GLY A 83 -6.16 -0.47 5.98
CA GLY A 83 -6.90 -1.68 6.32
C GLY A 83 -7.92 -1.46 7.43
N TYR A 84 -9.08 -2.12 7.32
CA TYR A 84 -10.15 -2.10 8.30
C TYR A 84 -10.60 -3.52 8.64
N HIS A 85 -10.41 -3.94 9.90
CA HIS A 85 -10.65 -5.31 10.39
C HIS A 85 -9.88 -6.41 9.63
N VAL A 86 -8.85 -6.01 8.90
CA VAL A 86 -7.92 -6.90 8.22
C VAL A 86 -7.08 -7.67 9.25
N GLN A 87 -6.77 -8.91 8.93
CA GLN A 87 -5.93 -9.78 9.75
C GLN A 87 -4.47 -9.68 9.28
N ALA A 88 -3.54 -10.20 10.08
CA ALA A 88 -2.12 -10.22 9.72
C ALA A 88 -1.86 -10.93 8.39
N HIS A 89 -2.65 -11.95 8.07
CA HIS A 89 -2.53 -12.66 6.79
C HIS A 89 -2.88 -11.77 5.59
N ASP A 90 -3.95 -10.97 5.68
CA ASP A 90 -4.36 -10.03 4.63
C ASP A 90 -3.29 -8.96 4.40
N ILE A 91 -2.71 -8.46 5.50
CA ILE A 91 -1.63 -7.47 5.48
C ILE A 91 -0.40 -8.05 4.75
N ASN A 92 0.00 -9.27 5.06
CA ASN A 92 1.15 -9.91 4.44
C ASN A 92 0.96 -10.11 2.92
N VAL A 93 -0.25 -10.46 2.46
CA VAL A 93 -0.54 -10.59 1.02
C VAL A 93 -0.29 -9.26 0.30
N VAL A 94 -0.76 -8.14 0.85
CA VAL A 94 -0.53 -6.81 0.25
C VAL A 94 0.96 -6.44 0.28
N ILE A 95 1.68 -6.74 1.36
CA ILE A 95 3.13 -6.53 1.45
C ILE A 95 3.86 -7.32 0.36
N ASP A 96 3.48 -8.57 0.14
CA ASP A 96 4.10 -9.42 -0.88
C ASP A 96 3.83 -8.89 -2.30
N VAL A 97 2.59 -8.47 -2.59
CA VAL A 97 2.26 -7.80 -3.86
C VAL A 97 3.16 -6.57 -4.06
N MET A 98 3.28 -5.69 -3.06
CA MET A 98 4.08 -4.47 -3.20
C MET A 98 5.58 -4.74 -3.33
N ARG A 99 6.08 -5.83 -2.72
CA ARG A 99 7.46 -6.29 -2.90
C ARG A 99 7.76 -6.73 -4.33
N GLU A 100 6.81 -7.35 -5.02
CA GLU A 100 6.97 -7.71 -6.45
C GLU A 100 7.15 -6.46 -7.33
N HIS A 101 6.59 -5.32 -6.92
CA HIS A 101 6.78 -4.01 -7.55
C HIS A 101 8.00 -3.25 -7.02
N GLY A 102 8.86 -3.92 -6.23
CA GLY A 102 10.09 -3.33 -5.65
C GLY A 102 9.84 -2.26 -4.59
N CYS A 103 8.61 -2.15 -4.07
CA CYS A 103 8.25 -1.16 -3.06
C CYS A 103 8.51 -1.72 -1.65
N ARG A 104 9.06 -0.87 -0.78
CA ARG A 104 9.33 -1.19 0.61
C ARG A 104 8.21 -0.66 1.50
N LEU A 105 7.81 -1.45 2.49
CA LEU A 105 6.85 -1.04 3.50
C LEU A 105 7.47 0.01 4.43
N TYR A 106 6.74 1.09 4.65
CA TYR A 106 6.87 1.97 5.78
C TYR A 106 5.59 1.88 6.61
N ASP A 107 5.77 1.75 7.92
CA ASP A 107 4.69 1.72 8.88
C ASP A 107 4.63 3.05 9.64
N PRO A 108 3.67 3.94 9.33
CA PRO A 108 3.53 5.22 10.02
C PRO A 108 3.21 5.09 11.51
N GLN A 109 2.73 3.94 11.97
CA GLN A 109 2.36 3.72 13.37
C GLN A 109 3.59 3.44 14.23
N THR A 110 4.62 2.79 13.67
CA THR A 110 5.89 2.54 14.36
C THR A 110 7.03 3.47 13.91
N LEU A 111 6.81 4.24 12.84
CA LEU A 111 7.83 5.06 12.15
C LEU A 111 8.98 4.22 11.59
N GLU A 112 8.72 2.95 11.27
CA GLU A 112 9.75 2.03 10.79
C GLU A 112 9.59 1.75 9.29
N ARG A 113 10.73 1.64 8.61
CA ARG A 113 10.79 1.20 7.21
C ARG A 113 11.41 -0.19 7.14
N PHE A 114 10.66 -1.12 6.57
CA PHE A 114 11.07 -2.51 6.43
C PHE A 114 11.81 -2.73 5.11
N ALA A 115 12.68 -3.73 5.10
CA ALA A 115 13.45 -4.14 3.91
C ALA A 115 12.66 -5.15 3.06
#